data_AF-A0A967CLZ7-F1
#
_entry.id   AF-A0A967CLZ7-F1
#
_cell.length_a   1.000
_cell.length_b   1.000
_cell.length_c   1.000
_cell.angle_alpha   90.00
_cell.angle_beta   90.00
_cell.angle_gamma   90.00
#
_symmetry.space_group_name_H-M   'P 1'
#
loop_
_entity.id
_entity.type
_entity.pdbx_description
1 polymer ?
#
loop_
_entity_poly.entity_id
_entity_poly.type
_entity_poly.pdbx_seq_one_letter_code
_entity_poly.pdbx_strand_id
1 'polypeptide(L)'
;MEIVSDLVCPWCFIGKRRFERALYDLRHAGVRLDVQVHWRAYQLDPTAPTDTAEPVIDAYAKKFGGYERATEILHHVTTTAAADGITFDMQRAVRANTLRAHRLLKFVAHHAPALEGAVCEAIMSAYFAQGLNIGDPQVLLACARRVGVDHEDLAGLFDASTTTATTTGVVTTD
;
A
#
# COMPACT_ATOMS: atom_id res chain seq x y z
N MET A 1 13.48 10.44 3.40
CA MET A 1 12.56 10.04 4.48
C MET A 1 12.10 8.63 4.20
N GLU A 2 12.20 7.75 5.17
CA GLU A 2 11.85 6.34 5.05
C GLU A 2 10.56 6.07 5.83
N ILE A 3 9.52 5.55 5.17
CA ILE A 3 8.24 5.24 5.80
C ILE A 3 7.98 3.74 5.67
N VAL A 4 8.00 3.04 6.79
CA VAL A 4 7.63 1.61 6.85
C VAL A 4 6.11 1.53 6.88
N SER A 5 5.52 0.83 5.90
CA SER A 5 4.08 0.83 5.69
C SER A 5 3.58 -0.50 5.13
N ASP A 6 2.35 -0.86 5.49
CA ASP A 6 1.58 -1.89 4.78
C ASP A 6 0.34 -1.27 4.13
N LEU A 7 -0.04 -1.76 2.95
CA LEU A 7 -1.08 -1.16 2.11
C LEU A 7 -2.51 -1.51 2.57
N VAL A 8 -2.64 -2.50 3.45
CA VAL A 8 -3.89 -2.86 4.14
C VAL A 8 -3.98 -2.30 5.57
N CYS A 9 -2.96 -1.55 6.01
CA CYS A 9 -2.96 -0.94 7.34
C CYS A 9 -3.69 0.41 7.31
N PRO A 10 -4.86 0.55 7.97
CA PRO A 10 -5.64 1.79 7.91
C PRO A 10 -4.89 2.97 8.54
N TRP A 11 -4.10 2.72 9.59
CA TRP A 11 -3.26 3.73 10.23
C TRP A 11 -2.12 4.21 9.33
N CYS A 12 -1.60 3.37 8.43
CA CYS A 12 -0.61 3.80 7.46
C CYS A 12 -1.21 4.79 6.45
N PHE A 13 -2.46 4.59 6.00
CA PHE A 13 -3.10 5.54 5.09
C PHE A 13 -3.45 6.87 5.77
N ILE A 14 -3.97 6.82 7.00
CA ILE A 14 -4.19 8.01 7.83
C ILE A 14 -2.86 8.75 8.06
N GLY A 15 -1.80 8.02 8.41
CA GLY A 15 -0.46 8.55 8.62
C GLY A 15 0.12 9.21 7.37
N LYS A 16 -0.03 8.58 6.20
CA LYS A 16 0.34 9.16 4.90
C LYS A 16 -0.33 10.51 4.67
N ARG A 17 -1.66 10.58 4.82
CA ARG A 17 -2.42 11.82 4.59
C ARG A 17 -2.02 12.93 5.55
N ARG A 18 -1.81 12.61 6.82
CA ARG A 18 -1.34 13.58 7.83
C ARG A 18 0.07 14.06 7.54
N PHE A 19 0.96 13.17 7.13
CA PHE A 19 2.34 13.51 6.75
C PHE A 19 2.38 14.44 5.53
N GLU A 20 1.58 14.15 4.50
CA GLU A 20 1.47 15.00 3.31
C GLU A 20 0.91 16.39 3.63
N ARG A 21 -0.10 16.46 4.52
CA ARG A 21 -0.61 17.73 5.05
C ARG A 21 0.47 18.52 5.77
N ALA A 22 1.24 17.87 6.66
CA ALA A 22 2.34 18.53 7.37
C ALA A 22 3.41 19.07 6.41
N LEU A 23 3.79 18.30 5.38
CA LEU A 23 4.72 18.78 4.36
C LEU A 23 4.16 19.96 3.55
N TYR A 24 2.87 19.93 3.23
CA TYR A 24 2.18 21.03 2.57
C TYR A 24 2.20 22.31 3.42
N ASP A 25 1.87 22.20 4.72
CA ASP A 25 1.82 23.33 5.65
C ASP A 25 3.21 23.96 5.83
N LEU A 26 4.25 23.13 5.96
CA LEU A 26 5.64 23.61 6.06
C LEU A 26 6.07 24.38 4.82
N ARG A 27 5.74 23.88 3.62
CA ARG A 27 6.02 24.60 2.37
C ARG A 27 5.26 25.93 2.29
N HIS A 28 4.00 25.96 2.73
CA HIS A 28 3.19 27.18 2.78
C HIS A 28 3.74 28.21 3.77
N ALA A 29 4.30 27.75 4.89
CA ALA A 29 5.02 28.59 5.85
C ALA A 29 6.40 29.06 5.36
N GLY A 30 6.77 28.77 4.12
CA GLY A 30 8.03 29.20 3.50
C GLY A 30 9.23 28.30 3.82
N VAL A 31 9.04 27.19 4.55
CA VAL A 31 10.12 26.25 4.86
C VAL A 31 10.51 25.51 3.58
N ARG A 32 11.78 25.63 3.19
CA ARG A 32 12.36 24.91 2.05
C ARG A 32 12.79 23.53 2.53
N LEU A 33 12.12 22.50 2.03
CA LEU A 33 12.39 21.10 2.36
C LEU A 33 12.62 20.32 1.06
N ASP A 34 13.78 19.66 0.96
CA ASP A 34 14.01 18.63 -0.05
C ASP A 34 13.75 17.27 0.59
N VAL A 35 12.49 16.83 0.52
CA VAL A 35 12.05 15.57 1.12
C VAL A 35 11.67 14.61 0.01
N GLN A 36 12.55 13.64 -0.23
CA GLN A 36 12.24 12.44 -0.98
C GLN A 36 11.68 11.39 -0.01
N VAL A 37 10.52 10.82 -0.35
CA VAL A 37 9.83 9.81 0.46
C VAL A 37 10.04 8.46 -0.21
N HIS A 38 10.51 7.48 0.55
CA HIS A 38 10.63 6.10 0.12
C HIS A 38 9.76 5.20 0.99
N TRP A 39 8.95 4.36 0.34
CA TRP A 39 8.06 3.44 1.03
C TRP A 39 8.78 2.11 1.26
N ARG A 40 8.97 1.74 2.53
CA ARG A 40 9.55 0.46 2.92
C ARG A 40 8.44 -0.54 3.19
N ALA A 41 8.51 -1.67 2.51
CA ALA A 41 7.52 -2.73 2.62
C ALA A 41 7.47 -3.30 4.05
N TYR A 42 6.26 -3.43 4.56
CA TYR A 42 5.93 -4.21 5.74
C TYR A 42 4.69 -5.04 5.43
N GLN A 43 4.63 -6.29 5.87
CA GLN A 43 3.42 -7.11 5.79
C GLN A 43 2.89 -7.35 7.20
N LEU A 44 1.72 -6.79 7.52
CA LEU A 44 1.01 -7.05 8.77
C LEU A 44 0.68 -8.54 8.92
N ASP A 45 0.43 -9.19 7.79
CA ASP A 45 0.14 -10.61 7.71
C ASP A 45 0.78 -11.22 6.45
N PRO A 46 2.04 -11.71 6.56
CA PRO A 46 2.70 -12.41 5.46
C PRO A 46 2.01 -13.73 5.06
N THR A 47 1.15 -14.26 5.95
CA THR A 47 0.46 -15.55 5.78
C THR A 47 -0.93 -15.43 5.15
N ALA A 48 -1.37 -14.19 4.85
CA ALA A 48 -2.62 -13.96 4.15
C ALA A 48 -2.64 -14.76 2.82
N PRO A 49 -3.73 -15.46 2.49
CA PRO A 49 -3.82 -16.20 1.24
C PRO A 49 -3.65 -15.29 0.01
N THR A 50 -3.10 -15.84 -1.08
CA THR A 50 -2.84 -15.07 -2.31
C THR A 50 -3.90 -15.29 -3.40
N ASP A 51 -4.75 -16.29 -3.20
CA ASP A 51 -5.72 -16.86 -4.14
C ASP A 51 -7.16 -16.83 -3.60
N THR A 52 -7.33 -16.66 -2.30
CA THR A 52 -8.63 -16.59 -1.63
C THR A 52 -8.80 -15.25 -0.92
N ALA A 53 -10.00 -14.70 -1.02
CA ALA A 53 -10.40 -13.48 -0.34
C ALA A 53 -11.42 -13.85 0.74
N GLU A 54 -11.18 -13.41 1.98
CA GLU A 54 -12.20 -13.43 3.04
C GLU A 54 -12.57 -11.99 3.41
N PRO A 55 -13.82 -11.69 3.79
CA PRO A 55 -14.19 -10.37 4.29
C PRO A 55 -13.31 -9.93 5.46
N VAL A 56 -12.91 -8.65 5.49
CA VAL A 56 -12.08 -8.11 6.58
C VAL A 56 -12.77 -8.25 7.93
N ILE A 57 -14.09 -8.09 7.98
CA ILE A 57 -14.85 -8.24 9.22
C ILE A 57 -14.71 -9.64 9.81
N ASP A 58 -14.70 -10.68 8.99
CA ASP A 58 -14.56 -12.08 9.43
C ASP A 58 -13.13 -12.32 9.95
N ALA A 59 -12.12 -11.83 9.23
CA ALA A 59 -10.73 -11.91 9.65
C ALA A 59 -10.49 -11.18 10.98
N TYR A 60 -11.09 -10.00 11.16
CA TYR A 60 -11.00 -9.23 12.39
C TYR A 60 -11.76 -9.92 13.53
N ALA A 61 -12.93 -10.50 13.28
CA ALA A 61 -13.68 -11.24 14.29
C ALA A 61 -12.86 -12.43 14.82
N LYS A 62 -12.23 -13.20 13.92
CA LYS A 62 -11.32 -14.30 14.30
C LYS A 62 -10.13 -13.80 15.14
N LYS A 63 -9.53 -12.67 14.76
CA LYS A 63 -8.32 -12.13 15.40
C LYS A 63 -8.57 -11.41 16.73
N PHE A 64 -9.67 -10.69 16.84
CA PHE A 64 -9.94 -9.76 17.95
C PHE A 64 -11.07 -10.22 18.87
N GLY A 65 -11.56 -11.46 18.72
CA GLY A 65 -12.47 -12.08 19.68
C GLY A 65 -13.96 -11.85 19.42
N GLY A 66 -14.37 -11.71 18.16
CA GLY A 66 -15.78 -11.68 17.75
C GLY A 66 -16.18 -10.47 16.90
N TYR A 67 -17.38 -10.57 16.32
CA TYR A 67 -17.92 -9.56 15.40
C TYR A 67 -18.20 -8.21 16.05
N GLU A 68 -18.63 -8.19 17.32
CA GLU A 68 -18.84 -6.95 18.07
C GLU A 68 -17.53 -6.15 18.15
N ARG A 69 -16.47 -6.80 18.64
CA ARG A 69 -15.15 -6.15 18.76
C ARG A 69 -14.57 -5.74 17.40
N ALA A 70 -14.74 -6.58 16.38
CA ALA A 70 -14.32 -6.26 15.03
C ALA A 70 -15.04 -5.02 14.48
N THR A 71 -16.35 -4.93 14.69
CA THR A 71 -17.17 -3.78 14.25
C THR A 71 -16.74 -2.50 14.94
N GLU A 72 -16.48 -2.53 16.25
CA GLU A 72 -15.95 -1.36 16.98
C GLU A 72 -14.62 -0.87 16.42
N ILE A 73 -13.67 -1.78 16.17
CA ILE A 73 -12.34 -1.45 15.63
C ILE A 73 -12.46 -0.83 14.24
N LEU A 74 -13.25 -1.45 13.36
CA LEU A 74 -13.44 -0.97 11.99
C LEU A 74 -14.19 0.37 11.95
N HIS A 75 -15.20 0.54 12.80
CA HIS A 75 -15.91 1.81 12.93
C HIS A 75 -14.97 2.91 13.45
N HIS A 76 -14.21 2.65 14.51
CA HIS A 76 -13.28 3.62 15.06
C HIS A 76 -12.27 4.13 14.02
N VAL A 77 -11.66 3.21 13.26
CA VAL A 77 -10.67 3.60 12.27
C VAL A 77 -11.29 4.30 11.06
N THR A 78 -12.50 3.92 10.66
CA THR A 78 -13.27 4.59 9.60
C THR A 78 -13.61 6.03 9.98
N THR A 79 -14.12 6.24 11.19
CA THR A 79 -14.44 7.58 11.71
C THR A 79 -13.18 8.43 11.86
N THR A 80 -12.07 7.83 12.29
CA THR A 80 -10.79 8.55 12.38
C THR A 80 -10.27 8.97 10.99
N ALA A 81 -10.37 8.09 9.99
CA ALA A 81 -9.96 8.38 8.62
C ALA A 81 -10.79 9.51 7.99
N ALA A 82 -12.08 9.58 8.30
CA ALA A 82 -12.98 10.64 7.81
C ALA A 82 -12.53 12.04 8.27
N ALA A 83 -11.97 12.17 9.47
CA ALA A 83 -11.44 13.44 9.98
C ALA A 83 -10.24 13.96 9.16
N ASP A 84 -9.56 13.08 8.40
CA ASP A 84 -8.47 13.42 7.49
C ASP A 84 -8.92 13.40 6.00
N GLY A 85 -10.23 13.41 5.75
CA GLY A 85 -10.79 13.44 4.41
C GLY A 85 -10.58 12.15 3.63
N ILE A 86 -10.54 11.01 4.31
CA ILE A 86 -10.43 9.69 3.70
C ILE A 86 -11.71 8.91 3.99
N THR A 87 -12.37 8.43 2.94
CA THR A 87 -13.56 7.58 3.06
C THR A 87 -13.15 6.12 3.02
N PHE A 88 -13.43 5.38 4.09
CA PHE A 88 -13.28 3.93 4.11
C PHE A 88 -14.64 3.25 3.94
N ASP A 89 -14.67 2.21 3.10
CA ASP A 89 -15.76 1.27 2.92
C ASP A 89 -15.27 -0.13 3.35
N MET A 90 -15.12 -0.29 4.67
CA MET A 90 -14.59 -1.53 5.26
C MET A 90 -15.58 -2.70 5.19
N GLN A 91 -16.85 -2.46 4.83
CA GLN A 91 -17.83 -3.52 4.61
C GLN A 91 -17.50 -4.34 3.37
N ARG A 92 -16.90 -3.71 2.36
CA ARG A 92 -16.49 -4.35 1.10
C ARG A 92 -15.04 -4.82 1.11
N ALA A 93 -14.26 -4.41 2.09
CA ALA A 93 -12.84 -4.75 2.17
C ALA A 93 -12.65 -6.26 2.38
N VAL A 94 -11.65 -6.82 1.70
CA VAL A 94 -11.26 -8.24 1.80
C VAL A 94 -9.85 -8.36 2.35
N ARG A 95 -9.57 -9.38 3.16
CA ARG A 95 -8.20 -9.71 3.59
C ARG A 95 -7.38 -10.06 2.36
N ALA A 96 -6.35 -9.26 2.08
CA ALA A 96 -5.50 -9.40 0.89
C ALA A 96 -4.03 -9.58 1.29
N ASN A 97 -3.31 -10.45 0.59
CA ASN A 97 -1.87 -10.51 0.68
C ASN A 97 -1.23 -9.32 -0.07
N THR A 98 -0.36 -8.58 0.61
CA THR A 98 0.24 -7.34 0.08
C THR A 98 1.56 -7.52 -0.65
N LEU A 99 2.08 -8.75 -0.78
CA LEU A 99 3.39 -9.00 -1.39
C LEU A 99 3.50 -8.45 -2.82
N ARG A 100 2.50 -8.70 -3.67
CA ARG A 100 2.48 -8.18 -5.05
C ARG A 100 2.39 -6.66 -5.07
N ALA A 101 1.59 -6.07 -4.17
CA ALA A 101 1.44 -4.63 -4.08
C ALA A 101 2.75 -3.94 -3.65
N HIS A 102 3.49 -4.54 -2.72
CA HIS A 102 4.84 -4.09 -2.33
C HIS A 102 5.87 -4.25 -3.47
N ARG A 103 5.79 -5.35 -4.24
CA ARG A 103 6.64 -5.53 -5.44
C ARG A 103 6.37 -4.44 -6.48
N LEU A 104 5.12 -4.05 -6.68
CA LEU A 104 4.76 -2.92 -7.56
C LEU A 104 5.33 -1.60 -7.05
N LEU A 105 5.22 -1.29 -5.76
CA LEU A 105 5.84 -0.06 -5.23
C LEU A 105 7.35 -0.06 -5.41
N LYS A 106 8.02 -1.20 -5.18
CA LYS A 106 9.45 -1.33 -5.44
C LYS A 106 9.80 -1.10 -6.92
N PHE A 107 9.01 -1.64 -7.84
CA PHE A 107 9.17 -1.42 -9.27
C PHE A 107 9.02 0.07 -9.61
N VAL A 108 7.95 0.72 -9.15
CA VAL A 108 7.71 2.15 -9.40
C VAL A 108 8.80 3.02 -8.78
N ALA A 109 9.27 2.71 -7.58
CA ALA A 109 10.38 3.42 -6.95
C ALA A 109 11.66 3.41 -7.80
N HIS A 110 11.91 2.34 -8.56
CA HIS A 110 13.07 2.23 -9.43
C HIS A 110 12.88 2.90 -10.79
N HIS A 111 11.72 2.69 -11.43
CA HIS A 111 11.49 3.08 -12.82
C HIS A 111 10.75 4.43 -12.97
N ALA A 112 9.97 4.83 -11.97
CA ALA A 112 9.17 6.06 -11.98
C ALA A 112 9.03 6.66 -10.56
N PRO A 113 10.14 7.03 -9.89
CA PRO A 113 10.15 7.41 -8.47
C PRO A 113 9.20 8.59 -8.14
N ALA A 114 9.02 9.52 -9.07
CA ALA A 114 8.09 10.64 -8.89
C ALA A 114 6.61 10.21 -8.76
N LEU A 115 6.27 9.00 -9.20
CA LEU A 115 4.92 8.44 -9.15
C LEU A 115 4.71 7.51 -7.94
N GLU A 116 5.75 7.15 -7.18
CA GLU A 116 5.69 6.16 -6.09
C GLU A 116 4.60 6.51 -5.05
N GLY A 117 4.57 7.76 -4.59
CA GLY A 117 3.57 8.23 -3.62
C GLY A 117 2.13 8.21 -4.17
N ALA A 118 1.94 8.51 -5.45
CA ALA A 118 0.63 8.51 -6.08
C ALA A 118 0.13 7.08 -6.38
N VAL A 119 1.03 6.16 -6.73
CA VAL A 119 0.69 4.73 -6.84
C VAL A 119 0.35 4.14 -5.47
N CYS A 120 1.08 4.50 -4.43
CA CYS A 120 0.76 4.12 -3.04
C CYS A 120 -0.65 4.57 -2.64
N GLU A 121 -0.99 5.84 -2.89
CA GLU A 121 -2.35 6.38 -2.70
C GLU A 121 -3.41 5.59 -3.49
N ALA A 122 -3.14 5.31 -4.77
CA ALA A 122 -4.08 4.61 -5.65
C ALA A 122 -4.38 3.18 -5.18
N ILE A 123 -3.36 2.45 -4.70
CA ILE A 123 -3.51 1.10 -4.14
C ILE A 123 -4.28 1.15 -2.82
N MET A 124 -3.91 2.06 -1.91
CA MET A 124 -4.62 2.21 -0.63
C MET A 124 -6.09 2.62 -0.86
N SER A 125 -6.37 3.52 -1.81
CA SER A 125 -7.75 3.88 -2.17
C SER A 125 -8.54 2.71 -2.76
N ALA A 126 -7.92 1.92 -3.64
CA ALA A 126 -8.54 0.72 -4.20
C ALA A 126 -8.97 -0.27 -3.10
N TYR A 127 -8.11 -0.47 -2.09
CA TYR A 127 -8.44 -1.32 -0.94
C TYR A 127 -9.50 -0.69 -0.03
N PHE A 128 -9.21 0.49 0.52
CA PHE A 128 -9.97 1.06 1.62
C PHE A 128 -11.29 1.69 1.18
N ALA A 129 -11.35 2.33 0.01
CA ALA A 129 -12.53 3.09 -0.42
C ALA A 129 -13.38 2.33 -1.45
N GLN A 130 -12.78 1.39 -2.18
CA GLN A 130 -13.42 0.73 -3.32
C GLN A 130 -13.66 -0.77 -3.07
N GLY A 131 -13.10 -1.34 -1.99
CA GLY A 131 -13.23 -2.76 -1.66
C GLY A 131 -12.57 -3.70 -2.68
N LEU A 132 -11.58 -3.21 -3.44
CA LEU A 132 -10.87 -4.01 -4.43
C LEU A 132 -9.80 -4.87 -3.78
N ASN A 133 -9.64 -6.09 -4.27
CA ASN A 133 -8.61 -7.01 -3.81
C ASN A 133 -7.23 -6.60 -4.35
N ILE A 134 -6.39 -6.00 -3.51
CA ILE A 134 -5.03 -5.58 -3.91
C ILE A 134 -4.02 -6.74 -3.95
N GLY A 135 -4.45 -7.97 -3.71
CA GLY A 135 -3.69 -9.19 -4.04
C GLY A 135 -3.81 -9.58 -5.52
N ASP A 136 -4.80 -9.03 -6.24
CA ASP A 136 -5.02 -9.26 -7.67
C ASP A 136 -4.06 -8.42 -8.53
N PRO A 137 -3.21 -9.06 -9.36
CA PRO A 137 -2.36 -8.38 -10.34
C PRO A 137 -3.10 -7.32 -11.17
N GLN A 138 -4.31 -7.59 -11.64
CA GLN A 138 -5.04 -6.70 -12.54
C GLN A 138 -5.46 -5.41 -11.84
N VAL A 139 -5.89 -5.50 -10.58
CA VAL A 139 -6.19 -4.32 -9.74
C VAL A 139 -4.94 -3.46 -9.57
N LEU A 140 -3.80 -4.08 -9.28
CA LEU A 140 -2.53 -3.38 -9.08
C LEU A 140 -2.05 -2.67 -10.35
N LEU A 141 -2.09 -3.35 -11.50
CA LEU A 141 -1.73 -2.77 -12.80
C LEU A 141 -2.66 -1.60 -13.17
N ALA A 142 -3.96 -1.74 -12.90
CA ALA A 142 -4.92 -0.65 -13.11
C ALA A 142 -4.63 0.57 -12.22
N CYS A 143 -4.21 0.37 -10.97
CA CYS A 143 -3.77 1.45 -10.09
C CYS A 143 -2.54 2.18 -10.65
N ALA A 144 -1.51 1.45 -11.07
CA ALA A 144 -0.29 2.04 -11.62
C ALA A 144 -0.57 2.84 -12.91
N ARG A 145 -1.31 2.25 -13.85
CA ARG A 145 -1.66 2.91 -15.13
C ARG A 145 -2.50 4.15 -14.95
N ARG A 146 -3.46 4.14 -14.01
CA ARG A 146 -4.31 5.31 -13.69
C ARG A 146 -3.49 6.53 -13.23
N VAL A 147 -2.35 6.28 -12.61
CA VAL A 147 -1.42 7.31 -12.13
C VAL A 147 -0.38 7.70 -13.20
N GLY A 148 -0.38 7.03 -14.36
CA GLY A 148 0.50 7.34 -15.49
C GLY A 148 1.83 6.58 -15.47
N VAL A 149 1.93 5.46 -14.75
CA VAL A 149 3.10 4.57 -14.88
C VAL A 149 3.06 3.93 -16.27
N ASP A 150 4.00 4.34 -17.12
CA ASP A 150 4.20 3.84 -18.48
C ASP A 150 5.60 3.22 -18.59
N HIS A 151 5.66 1.89 -18.52
CA HIS A 151 6.89 1.12 -18.62
C HIS A 151 6.59 -0.22 -19.28
N GLU A 152 7.45 -0.67 -20.20
CA GLU A 152 7.26 -1.89 -20.98
C GLU A 152 7.10 -3.15 -20.10
N ASP A 153 7.92 -3.25 -19.05
CA ASP A 153 7.89 -4.38 -18.11
C ASP A 153 6.68 -4.38 -17.15
N LEU A 154 5.88 -3.30 -17.08
CA LEU A 154 4.80 -3.21 -16.10
C LEU A 154 3.79 -4.36 -16.28
N ALA A 155 3.46 -4.72 -17.52
CA ALA A 155 2.48 -5.76 -17.81
C ALA A 155 2.93 -7.16 -17.34
N GLY A 156 4.24 -7.45 -17.43
CA GLY A 156 4.84 -8.74 -17.04
C GLY A 156 5.38 -8.79 -15.62
N LEU A 157 5.16 -7.74 -14.81
CA LEU A 157 5.73 -7.63 -13.45
C LEU A 157 5.41 -8.83 -12.55
N PHE A 158 4.24 -9.44 -12.73
CA PHE A 158 3.76 -10.54 -11.89
C PHE A 158 3.86 -11.91 -12.54
N ASP A 159 4.46 -12.00 -13.72
CA ASP A 159 4.67 -13.28 -14.40
C ASP A 159 5.68 -14.13 -13.62
N ALA A 160 5.49 -15.45 -13.67
CA ALA A 160 6.25 -16.39 -12.83
C ALA A 160 7.77 -16.37 -13.09
N SER A 161 8.23 -15.77 -14.19
CA SER A 161 9.64 -15.71 -14.60
C SER A 161 10.42 -14.52 -14.03
N THR A 162 9.78 -13.53 -13.42
CA THR A 162 10.45 -12.28 -12.99
C THR A 162 11.07 -12.44 -11.59
N THR A 163 11.98 -13.41 -11.44
CA THR A 163 12.90 -13.44 -10.30
C THR A 163 14.17 -12.70 -10.73
N THR A 164 14.29 -11.41 -10.39
CA THR A 164 15.59 -10.73 -10.46
C THR A 164 16.57 -11.44 -9.55
N ALA A 165 17.43 -12.25 -10.14
CA ALA A 165 18.65 -12.74 -9.53
C ALA A 165 19.52 -11.53 -9.17
N THR A 166 19.68 -11.27 -7.87
CA THR A 166 20.75 -10.38 -7.40
C THR A 166 22.06 -11.14 -7.58
N THR A 167 22.86 -10.77 -8.58
CA THR A 167 24.23 -11.25 -8.75
C THR A 167 25.06 -10.80 -7.54
N THR A 168 25.42 -11.75 -6.68
CA THR A 168 26.44 -11.55 -5.65
C THR A 168 27.79 -11.39 -6.34
N GLY A 169 28.33 -10.18 -6.35
CA GLY A 169 29.71 -9.93 -6.74
C GLY A 169 30.66 -10.59 -5.75
N VAL A 170 31.38 -11.62 -6.19
CA VAL A 170 32.53 -12.16 -5.48
C VAL A 170 33.67 -11.17 -5.67
N VAL A 171 34.11 -10.53 -4.59
CA VAL A 171 35.38 -9.83 -4.53
C VAL A 171 36.45 -10.88 -4.24
N THR A 172 37.25 -11.20 -5.25
CA THR A 172 38.55 -11.87 -5.07
C THR A 172 39.55 -10.85 -4.54
N THR A 173 40.10 -11.12 -3.36
CA THR A 173 41.27 -10.44 -2.81
C THR A 173 42.54 -11.08 -3.37
N ASP A 174 43.40 -10.27 -3.99
CA ASP A 174 44.84 -10.52 -4.04
C ASP A 174 45.50 -9.97 -2.76
#